data_AF-A0A1H9MQV1-F1
#
_entry.id   AF-A0A1H9MQV1-F1
#
_cell.length_a   1.000
_cell.length_b   1.000
_cell.length_c   1.000
_cell.angle_alpha   90.00
_cell.angle_beta   90.00
_cell.angle_gamma   90.00
#
_symmetry.space_group_name_H-M   'P 1'
#
loop_
_entity.id
_entity.type
_entity.pdbx_description
1 polymer ?
#
loop_
_entity_poly.entity_id
_entity_poly.type
_entity_poly.pdbx_seq_one_letter_code
_entity_poly.pdbx_strand_id
1 'polypeptide(L)'
;MKHLRITAKGWEGYTGHIGMVEFVDGRSVSVVPQVLADRVSASIGVVEIDEDGLEDEAGAAARIIGGATLTVQIDPLARASEADREAEQKRLKDTAGRPPADTLYTQKELMAIADDKGINGLREIAKPWGVRDRSIPGLLVAILKAQAEFVARKNGTKIAGEKVEVPVEELVEKEPVPATGDEGASFTGAGDEIDATETQA
;
A
#
# COMPACT_ATOMS: atom_id res chain seq x y z
N MET A 1 11.27 -3.03 -34.93
CA MET A 1 9.84 -3.22 -34.59
C MET A 1 9.33 -4.21 -35.61
N LYS A 2 8.82 -5.38 -35.20
CA LYS A 2 8.76 -6.54 -36.11
C LYS A 2 7.35 -6.82 -36.64
N HIS A 3 7.27 -7.28 -37.89
CA HIS A 3 6.07 -7.91 -38.47
C HIS A 3 6.06 -9.40 -38.14
N LEU A 4 4.91 -10.06 -38.32
CA LEU A 4 4.82 -11.51 -38.24
C LEU A 4 4.65 -12.12 -39.63
N ARG A 5 5.25 -13.29 -39.85
CA ARG A 5 4.99 -14.14 -41.02
C ARG A 5 4.67 -15.55 -40.58
N ILE A 6 3.63 -16.11 -41.18
CA ILE A 6 3.17 -17.47 -40.88
C ILE A 6 4.08 -18.48 -41.59
N THR A 7 4.57 -19.47 -40.83
CA THR A 7 5.40 -20.58 -41.32
C THR A 7 4.69 -21.93 -41.20
N ALA A 8 3.53 -21.97 -40.54
CA ALA A 8 2.72 -23.16 -40.40
C ALA A 8 2.22 -23.66 -41.76
N LYS A 9 2.45 -24.94 -42.05
CA LYS A 9 2.07 -25.57 -43.31
C LYS A 9 0.56 -25.53 -43.55
N GLY A 10 0.15 -25.06 -44.72
CA GLY A 10 -1.26 -24.89 -45.10
C GLY A 10 -1.86 -23.55 -44.69
N TRP A 11 -1.08 -22.69 -44.02
CA TRP A 11 -1.49 -21.35 -43.59
C TRP A 11 -0.55 -20.26 -44.14
N GLU A 12 0.41 -20.61 -45.00
CA GLU A 12 1.43 -19.67 -45.49
C GLU A 12 0.83 -18.51 -46.31
N GLY A 13 -0.30 -18.72 -46.97
CA GLY A 13 -1.03 -17.69 -47.72
C GLY A 13 -2.27 -17.15 -46.99
N TYR A 14 -2.38 -17.38 -45.68
CA TYR A 14 -3.57 -17.00 -44.93
C TYR A 14 -3.80 -15.48 -45.00
N THR A 15 -5.03 -15.09 -45.34
CA THR A 15 -5.48 -13.70 -45.38
C THR A 15 -6.72 -13.57 -44.49
N GLY A 16 -6.63 -12.74 -43.46
CA GLY A 16 -7.68 -12.59 -42.46
C GLY A 16 -7.13 -12.18 -41.10
N HIS A 17 -7.95 -12.33 -40.05
CA HIS A 17 -7.60 -11.92 -38.70
C HIS A 17 -7.26 -13.13 -37.83
N ILE A 18 -6.11 -13.08 -37.17
CA ILE A 18 -5.75 -13.99 -36.08
C ILE A 18 -5.69 -13.19 -34.79
N GLY A 19 -6.74 -13.32 -33.99
CA GLY A 19 -6.95 -12.46 -32.82
C GLY A 19 -7.10 -10.99 -33.23
N MET A 20 -6.19 -10.13 -32.77
CA MET A 20 -6.17 -8.70 -33.07
C MET A 20 -5.20 -8.32 -34.21
N VAL A 21 -4.57 -9.31 -34.86
CA VAL A 21 -3.58 -9.08 -35.91
C VAL A 21 -4.17 -9.48 -37.27
N GLU A 22 -4.17 -8.53 -38.20
CA GLU A 22 -4.55 -8.77 -39.58
C GLU A 22 -3.36 -9.28 -40.39
N PHE A 23 -3.59 -10.33 -41.17
CA PHE A 23 -2.63 -10.94 -42.08
C PHE A 23 -3.13 -10.84 -43.52
N VAL A 24 -2.19 -10.58 -44.43
CA VAL A 24 -2.39 -10.64 -45.88
C VAL A 24 -1.27 -11.47 -46.46
N ASP A 25 -1.62 -12.53 -47.20
CA ASP A 25 -0.66 -13.48 -47.78
C ASP A 25 0.34 -14.01 -46.74
N GLY A 26 -0.18 -14.37 -45.55
CA GLY A 26 0.61 -14.89 -44.44
C GLY A 26 1.50 -13.89 -43.71
N ARG A 27 1.48 -12.60 -44.07
CA ARG A 27 2.27 -11.54 -43.41
C ARG A 27 1.36 -10.54 -42.70
N SER A 28 1.77 -10.09 -41.51
CA SER A 28 1.00 -9.08 -40.77
C SER A 28 1.05 -7.72 -41.47
N VAL A 29 -0.10 -7.05 -41.57
CA VAL A 29 -0.22 -5.74 -42.21
C VAL A 29 0.50 -4.67 -41.39
N SER A 30 0.31 -4.68 -40.07
CA SER A 30 0.97 -3.78 -39.14
C SER A 30 2.11 -4.46 -38.40
N VAL A 31 3.02 -3.65 -37.88
CA VAL A 31 3.96 -4.06 -36.84
C VAL A 31 3.16 -4.60 -35.65
N VAL A 32 3.60 -5.74 -35.12
CA VAL A 32 2.89 -6.42 -34.05
C VAL A 32 3.60 -6.19 -32.72
N PRO A 33 2.91 -5.65 -31.69
CA PRO A 33 3.44 -5.58 -30.35
C PRO A 33 3.82 -6.98 -29.84
N GLN A 34 4.90 -7.06 -29.07
CA GLN A 34 5.47 -8.32 -28.58
C GLN A 34 4.44 -9.20 -27.85
N VAL A 35 3.53 -8.60 -27.07
CA VAL A 35 2.49 -9.35 -26.34
C VAL A 35 1.51 -10.05 -27.28
N LEU A 36 1.27 -9.49 -28.46
CA LEU A 36 0.41 -10.09 -29.49
C LEU A 36 1.19 -11.12 -30.29
N ALA A 37 2.47 -10.85 -30.60
CA ALA A 37 3.36 -11.83 -31.24
C ALA A 37 3.45 -13.13 -30.43
N ASP A 38 3.61 -13.02 -29.11
CA ASP A 38 3.60 -14.17 -28.20
C ASP A 38 2.32 -14.99 -28.28
N ARG A 39 1.17 -14.31 -28.23
CA ARG A 39 -0.14 -14.97 -28.25
C ARG A 39 -0.38 -15.70 -29.57
N VAL A 40 -0.02 -15.07 -30.68
CA VAL A 40 -0.16 -15.68 -32.02
C VAL A 40 0.80 -16.86 -32.17
N SER A 41 2.08 -16.70 -31.78
CA SER A 41 3.09 -17.77 -31.83
C SER A 41 2.77 -18.99 -30.97
N ALA A 42 1.98 -18.81 -29.90
CA ALA A 42 1.54 -19.91 -29.06
C ALA A 42 0.47 -20.78 -29.75
N SER A 43 -0.23 -20.24 -30.75
CA SER A 43 -1.33 -20.93 -31.44
C SER A 43 -0.90 -21.49 -32.80
N ILE A 44 -0.03 -20.77 -33.52
CA ILE A 44 0.43 -21.13 -34.86
C ILE A 44 1.92 -20.85 -35.03
N GLY A 45 2.57 -21.62 -35.90
CA GLY A 45 3.97 -21.38 -36.28
C GLY A 45 4.11 -20.07 -37.05
N VAL A 46 4.82 -19.11 -36.45
CA VAL A 46 5.13 -17.80 -37.04
C VAL A 46 6.57 -17.40 -36.72
N VAL A 47 7.13 -16.50 -37.53
CA VAL A 47 8.42 -15.85 -37.33
C VAL A 47 8.24 -14.34 -37.28
N GLU A 48 9.09 -13.65 -36.53
CA GLU A 48 9.16 -12.20 -36.51
C GLU A 48 10.12 -11.72 -37.61
N ILE A 49 9.71 -10.72 -38.38
CA ILE A 49 10.50 -10.16 -39.48
C ILE A 49 10.78 -8.69 -39.20
N ASP A 50 12.06 -8.31 -39.19
CA ASP A 50 12.51 -6.92 -39.10
C ASP A 50 12.43 -6.17 -40.44
N GLU A 51 12.63 -4.85 -40.40
CA GLU A 51 12.63 -3.99 -41.60
C GLU A 51 13.70 -4.42 -42.62
N ASP A 52 14.81 -4.98 -42.15
CA ASP A 52 15.90 -5.51 -42.97
C ASP A 52 15.61 -6.92 -43.55
N GLY A 53 14.43 -7.49 -43.26
CA GLY A 53 14.05 -8.83 -43.70
C GLY A 53 14.71 -9.98 -42.94
N LEU A 54 15.40 -9.67 -41.84
CA LEU A 54 15.92 -10.68 -40.92
C LEU A 54 14.77 -11.34 -40.18
N GLU A 55 14.80 -12.67 -40.15
CA GLU A 55 13.78 -13.49 -39.51
C GLU A 55 14.29 -14.06 -38.21
N ASP A 56 13.52 -13.86 -37.14
CA ASP A 56 13.75 -14.44 -35.84
C ASP A 56 12.59 -15.34 -35.44
N GLU A 57 12.87 -16.33 -34.61
CA GLU A 57 11.83 -17.16 -34.02
C GLU A 57 10.89 -16.32 -33.14
N ALA A 58 9.59 -16.41 -33.41
CA ALA A 58 8.60 -15.68 -32.64
C ALA A 58 8.25 -16.39 -31.33
N GLY A 59 7.93 -15.59 -30.31
CA GLY A 59 7.24 -16.08 -29.12
C GLY A 59 8.09 -16.19 -27.86
N ALA A 60 7.39 -16.47 -26.76
CA ALA A 60 7.99 -16.50 -25.43
C ALA A 60 9.02 -17.62 -25.27
N ALA A 61 8.80 -18.79 -25.88
CA ALA A 61 9.73 -19.91 -25.81
C ALA A 61 11.08 -19.57 -26.46
N ALA A 62 11.05 -19.03 -27.69
CA ALA A 62 12.24 -18.58 -28.40
C ALA A 62 13.01 -17.53 -27.60
N ARG A 63 12.32 -16.58 -26.98
CA ARG A 63 12.97 -15.57 -26.12
C ARG A 63 13.54 -16.13 -24.83
N ILE A 64 12.90 -17.11 -24.21
CA ILE A 64 13.47 -17.76 -23.02
C ILE A 64 14.77 -18.47 -23.39
N ILE A 65 14.79 -19.16 -24.53
CA ILE A 65 15.98 -19.86 -25.04
C ILE A 65 17.08 -18.84 -25.41
N GLY A 66 16.75 -17.81 -26.18
CA GLY A 66 17.69 -16.75 -26.55
C GLY A 66 18.15 -15.90 -25.36
N GLY A 67 17.29 -15.72 -24.37
CA GLY A 67 17.60 -15.00 -23.12
C GLY A 67 18.46 -15.80 -22.15
N ALA A 68 18.46 -17.12 -22.24
CA ALA A 68 19.30 -17.97 -21.38
C ALA A 68 20.80 -17.75 -21.61
N THR A 69 21.18 -17.25 -22.79
CA THR A 69 22.57 -16.92 -23.13
C THR A 69 22.92 -15.45 -22.90
N LEU A 70 21.94 -14.60 -22.56
CA LEU A 70 22.18 -13.21 -22.18
C LEU A 70 22.84 -13.17 -20.80
N THR A 71 24.14 -12.96 -20.80
CA THR A 71 24.91 -12.66 -19.59
C THR A 71 25.11 -11.16 -19.52
N VAL A 72 24.60 -10.53 -18.46
CA VAL A 72 24.94 -9.15 -18.15
C VAL A 72 26.32 -9.16 -17.51
N GLN A 73 27.28 -8.47 -18.13
CA GLN A 73 28.57 -8.19 -17.49
C GLN A 73 28.29 -7.19 -16.36
N ILE A 74 28.26 -7.69 -15.13
CA ILE A 74 28.11 -6.85 -13.94
C ILE A 74 29.53 -6.53 -13.47
N ASP A 75 29.89 -5.26 -13.51
CA ASP A 75 31.11 -4.81 -12.86
C ASP A 75 31.05 -5.17 -11.37
N PRO A 76 32.13 -5.70 -10.79
CA PRO A 76 32.13 -6.07 -9.38
C PRO A 76 31.78 -4.85 -8.52
N LEU A 77 30.76 -5.01 -7.67
CA LEU A 77 30.33 -3.95 -6.76
C LEU A 77 31.53 -3.45 -5.94
N ALA A 78 31.78 -2.14 -5.98
CA ALA A 78 32.81 -1.53 -5.18
C ALA A 78 32.50 -1.77 -3.69
N ARG A 79 33.53 -2.13 -2.91
CA ARG A 79 33.40 -2.18 -1.45
C ARG A 79 33.17 -0.77 -0.94
N ALA A 80 32.22 -0.61 -0.01
CA ALA A 80 31.99 0.65 0.68
C ALA A 80 33.32 1.19 1.26
N SER A 81 33.58 2.47 1.03
CA SER A 81 34.80 3.12 1.52
C SER A 81 34.76 3.24 3.05
N GLU A 82 35.92 3.47 3.67
CA GLU A 82 35.97 3.76 5.11
C GLU A 82 35.17 5.03 5.45
N ALA A 83 35.19 6.03 4.58
CA ALA A 83 34.40 7.25 4.72
C ALA A 83 32.88 6.97 4.72
N ASP A 84 32.40 6.08 3.85
CA ASP A 84 30.98 5.69 3.82
C ASP A 84 30.57 4.97 5.09
N ARG A 85 31.45 4.09 5.60
CA ARG A 85 31.20 3.36 6.86
C ARG A 85 31.21 4.30 8.06
N GLU A 86 32.11 5.26 8.10
CA GLU A 86 32.18 6.26 9.17
C GLU A 86 30.97 7.21 9.13
N ALA A 87 30.56 7.64 7.94
CA ALA A 87 29.36 8.46 7.76
C ALA A 87 28.10 7.72 8.23
N GLU A 88 27.98 6.44 7.89
CA GLU A 88 26.86 5.61 8.33
C GLU A 88 26.89 5.36 9.84
N GLN A 89 28.06 5.06 10.41
CA GLN A 89 28.22 4.89 11.86
C GLN A 89 27.93 6.18 12.61
N LYS A 90 28.33 7.34 12.08
CA LYS A 90 28.02 8.65 12.66
C LYS A 90 26.52 8.92 12.61
N ARG A 91 25.86 8.68 11.48
CA ARG A 91 24.40 8.80 11.35
C ARG A 91 23.66 7.91 12.35
N LEU A 92 24.10 6.66 12.49
CA LEU A 92 23.53 5.72 13.45
C LEU A 92 23.74 6.18 14.90
N LYS A 93 24.92 6.71 15.25
CA LYS A 93 25.20 7.26 16.58
C LYS A 93 24.39 8.52 16.87
N ASP A 94 24.25 9.41 15.90
CA ASP A 94 23.48 10.66 16.04
C ASP A 94 21.98 10.39 16.19
N THR A 95 21.51 9.26 15.65
CA THR A 95 20.12 8.80 15.79
C THR A 95 19.92 7.93 17.03
N ALA A 96 20.97 7.24 17.50
CA ALA A 96 20.92 6.39 18.68
C ALA A 96 20.83 7.23 19.96
N GLY A 97 19.62 7.30 20.54
CA GLY A 97 19.37 7.97 21.82
C GLY A 97 18.74 9.34 21.73
N ARG A 98 18.34 9.80 20.52
CA ARG A 98 17.37 10.89 20.38
C ARG A 98 15.96 10.33 20.58
N PRO A 99 15.10 10.96 21.40
CA PRO A 99 13.70 10.56 21.48
C PRO A 99 13.06 10.69 20.10
N PRO A 100 12.13 9.79 19.72
CA PRO A 100 11.44 9.90 18.43
C PRO A 100 10.72 11.24 18.23
N ALA A 101 10.37 11.93 19.32
CA ALA A 101 9.87 13.30 19.32
C ALA A 101 10.84 14.24 20.05
N ASP A 102 10.87 15.52 19.64
CA ASP A 102 11.76 16.54 20.20
C ASP A 102 11.48 16.91 21.67
N THR A 103 10.32 16.50 22.22
CA THR A 103 9.89 16.83 23.58
C THR A 103 9.23 15.64 24.25
N LEU A 104 9.58 15.41 25.51
CA LEU A 104 8.86 14.49 26.40
C LEU A 104 7.77 15.28 27.12
N TYR A 105 6.57 14.71 27.19
CA TYR A 105 5.40 15.39 27.73
C TYR A 105 4.96 14.71 29.01
N THR A 106 4.66 15.50 30.03
CA THR A 106 4.00 15.02 31.24
C THR A 106 2.52 14.74 30.98
N GLN A 107 1.89 13.96 31.85
CA GLN A 107 0.46 13.66 31.76
C GLN A 107 -0.40 14.93 31.70
N LYS A 108 -0.08 15.95 32.51
CA LYS A 108 -0.82 17.22 32.55
C LYS A 108 -0.73 17.98 31.23
N GLU A 109 0.44 17.99 30.60
CA GLU A 109 0.65 18.66 29.32
C GLU A 109 -0.09 17.94 28.19
N LEU A 110 -0.07 16.60 28.18
CA LEU A 110 -0.83 15.85 27.19
C LEU A 110 -2.35 16.03 27.38
N MET A 111 -2.83 16.12 28.62
CA MET A 111 -4.24 16.41 28.90
C MET A 111 -4.63 17.81 28.42
N ALA A 112 -3.82 18.84 28.71
CA ALA A 112 -4.07 20.18 28.18
C ALA A 112 -4.09 20.23 26.65
N ILE A 113 -3.19 19.50 25.99
CA ILE A 113 -3.19 19.39 24.52
C ILE A 113 -4.42 18.64 24.00
N ALA A 114 -4.90 17.65 24.74
CA ALA A 114 -6.13 16.94 24.40
C ALA A 114 -7.37 17.83 24.58
N ASP A 115 -7.39 18.69 25.60
CA ASP A 115 -8.48 19.64 25.82
C ASP A 115 -8.51 20.73 24.74
N ASP A 116 -7.34 21.22 24.31
CA ASP A 116 -7.23 22.28 23.30
C ASP A 116 -7.41 21.77 21.86
N LYS A 117 -6.76 20.65 21.50
CA LYS A 117 -6.64 20.14 20.12
C LYS A 117 -7.34 18.79 19.91
N GLY A 118 -7.97 18.25 20.95
CA GLY A 118 -8.64 16.96 20.89
C GLY A 118 -7.68 15.79 20.60
N ILE A 119 -8.26 14.69 20.14
CA ILE A 119 -7.53 13.47 19.78
C ILE A 119 -6.51 13.70 18.65
N ASN A 120 -6.71 14.70 17.79
CA ASN A 120 -5.81 14.98 16.66
C ASN A 120 -4.45 15.51 17.15
N GLY A 121 -4.44 16.40 18.14
CA GLY A 121 -3.18 16.88 18.74
C GLY A 121 -2.37 15.75 19.37
N LEU A 122 -3.04 14.83 20.07
CA LEU A 122 -2.38 13.64 20.61
C LEU A 122 -1.86 12.69 19.52
N ARG A 123 -2.53 12.59 18.36
CA ARG A 123 -2.08 11.75 17.24
C ARG A 123 -0.81 12.29 16.59
N GLU A 124 -0.67 13.61 16.49
CA GLU A 124 0.56 14.24 16.00
C GLU A 124 1.75 13.94 16.91
N ILE A 125 1.53 13.99 18.23
CA ILE A 125 2.54 13.63 19.22
C ILE A 125 2.81 12.13 19.21
N ALA A 126 1.81 11.28 19.01
CA ALA A 126 1.95 9.82 19.01
C ALA A 126 2.69 9.28 17.77
N LYS A 127 2.58 9.95 16.62
CA LYS A 127 3.11 9.48 15.33
C LYS A 127 4.62 9.20 15.35
N PRO A 128 5.49 10.09 15.87
CA PRO A 128 6.92 9.79 15.98
C PRO A 128 7.22 8.60 16.91
N TRP A 129 6.41 8.40 17.97
CA TRP A 129 6.56 7.26 18.88
C TRP A 129 6.01 5.94 18.31
N GLY A 130 5.36 5.97 17.15
CA GLY A 130 4.77 4.78 16.52
C GLY A 130 3.57 4.21 17.26
N VAL A 131 2.97 4.95 18.20
CA VAL A 131 1.82 4.50 18.99
C VAL A 131 0.50 4.96 18.37
N ARG A 132 -0.56 4.14 18.49
CA ARG A 132 -1.88 4.43 17.91
C ARG A 132 -2.98 3.91 18.83
N ASP A 133 -4.00 4.71 19.05
CA ASP A 133 -5.22 4.34 19.78
C ASP A 133 -6.45 5.06 19.18
N ARG A 134 -7.65 4.62 19.55
CA ARG A 134 -8.94 5.21 19.16
C ARG A 134 -9.48 6.19 20.21
N SER A 135 -8.97 6.14 21.43
CA SER A 135 -9.44 6.94 22.57
C SER A 135 -8.38 7.91 23.08
N ILE A 136 -8.81 9.06 23.63
CA ILE A 136 -7.89 10.02 24.27
C ILE A 136 -7.16 9.35 25.47
N PRO A 137 -7.86 8.67 26.41
CA PRO A 137 -7.18 7.99 27.52
C PRO A 137 -6.19 6.91 27.08
N GLY A 138 -6.55 6.09 26.08
CA GLY A 138 -5.65 5.06 25.56
C GLY A 138 -4.40 5.65 24.91
N LEU A 139 -4.56 6.76 24.18
CA LEU A 139 -3.43 7.44 23.53
C LEU A 139 -2.49 8.10 24.56
N LEU A 140 -3.03 8.66 25.64
CA LEU A 140 -2.23 9.20 26.76
C LEU A 140 -1.35 8.12 27.40
N VAL A 141 -1.94 6.98 27.75
CA VAL A 141 -1.21 5.86 28.36
C VAL A 141 -0.14 5.33 27.41
N ALA A 142 -0.47 5.17 26.13
CA ALA A 142 0.48 4.65 25.14
C ALA A 142 1.68 5.60 24.92
N ILE A 143 1.45 6.91 24.86
CA ILE A 143 2.52 7.91 24.75
C ILE A 143 3.42 7.90 25.99
N LEU A 144 2.83 7.95 27.19
CA LEU A 144 3.60 7.96 28.45
C LEU A 144 4.42 6.69 28.63
N LYS A 145 3.85 5.52 28.28
CA LYS A 145 4.58 4.25 28.29
C LYS A 145 5.76 4.26 27.32
N ALA A 146 5.57 4.73 26.09
CA ALA A 146 6.64 4.81 25.10
C ALA A 146 7.77 5.77 25.54
N GLN A 147 7.41 6.89 26.18
CA GLN A 147 8.36 7.83 26.77
C GLN A 147 9.13 7.20 27.94
N ALA A 148 8.44 6.49 28.84
CA ALA A 148 9.06 5.81 29.97
C ALA A 148 10.02 4.69 29.53
N GLU A 149 9.63 3.87 28.55
CA GLU A 149 10.50 2.83 27.97
C GLU A 149 11.74 3.42 27.29
N PHE A 150 11.62 4.59 26.66
CA PHE A 150 12.74 5.29 26.08
C PHE A 150 13.71 5.82 27.16
N VAL A 151 13.18 6.45 28.21
CA VAL A 151 13.97 6.95 29.34
C VAL A 151 14.69 5.79 30.06
N ALA A 152 14.00 4.67 30.29
CA ALA A 152 14.59 3.52 30.95
C ALA A 152 15.69 2.85 30.12
N ARG A 153 15.48 2.72 28.80
CA ARG A 153 16.52 2.25 27.86
C ARG A 153 17.74 3.18 27.89
N LYS A 154 17.54 4.49 27.97
CA LYS A 154 18.64 5.48 28.07
C LYS A 154 19.39 5.39 29.40
N ASN A 155 18.70 5.10 30.49
CA ASN A 155 19.30 4.98 31.84
C ASN A 155 19.86 3.58 32.13
N GLY A 156 19.86 2.67 31.15
CA GLY A 156 20.39 1.30 31.31
C GLY A 156 19.52 0.37 32.16
N THR A 157 18.30 0.78 32.51
CA THR A 157 17.34 -0.02 33.26
C THR A 157 16.48 -0.83 32.30
N LYS A 158 16.58 -2.17 32.32
CA LYS A 158 15.68 -3.04 31.56
C LYS A 158 14.29 -3.00 32.21
N ILE A 159 13.31 -2.36 31.57
CA ILE A 159 11.90 -2.61 31.90
C ILE A 159 11.55 -3.95 31.24
N ALA A 160 11.67 -5.02 32.01
CA ALA A 160 11.01 -6.28 31.67
C ALA A 160 9.50 -6.02 31.65
N GLY A 161 8.78 -6.60 30.70
CA GLY A 161 7.36 -6.39 30.47
C GLY A 161 6.47 -6.85 31.63
N GLU A 162 6.48 -6.08 32.72
CA GLU A 162 5.59 -6.23 33.85
C GLU A 162 4.49 -5.18 33.71
N LYS A 163 3.24 -5.66 33.73
CA LYS A 163 2.05 -4.82 33.66
C LYS A 163 2.15 -3.78 34.78
N VAL A 164 2.28 -2.51 34.41
CA VAL A 164 2.07 -1.41 35.34
C VAL A 164 0.56 -1.37 35.61
N GLU A 165 0.14 -2.02 36.69
CA GLU A 165 -1.17 -1.78 37.29
C GLU A 165 -1.17 -0.36 37.82
N VAL A 166 -1.93 0.50 37.15
CA VAL A 166 -2.19 1.86 37.63
C VAL A 166 -3.16 1.73 38.81
N PRO A 167 -2.87 2.30 39.99
CA PRO A 167 -3.83 2.30 41.09
C PRO A 167 -5.05 3.11 40.68
N VAL A 168 -6.19 2.45 40.53
CA VAL A 168 -7.48 3.10 40.34
C VAL A 168 -8.00 3.46 41.74
N GLU A 169 -7.73 4.68 42.19
CA GLU A 169 -8.46 5.28 43.30
C GLU A 169 -9.90 5.56 42.82
N GLU A 170 -10.77 4.58 43.10
CA GLU A 170 -12.15 4.69 43.59
C GLU A 170 -12.94 5.96 43.20
N LEU A 171 -13.53 5.92 42.00
CA LEU A 171 -14.71 6.75 41.70
C LEU A 171 -15.96 6.03 42.22
N VAL A 172 -16.45 6.50 43.37
CA VAL A 172 -17.71 6.10 43.99
C VAL A 172 -18.88 6.37 43.05
N GLU A 173 -19.64 5.32 42.79
CA GLU A 173 -20.85 5.24 41.99
C GLU A 173 -22.09 5.69 42.79
N LYS A 174 -23.00 6.43 42.15
CA LYS A 174 -24.49 6.52 42.31
C LYS A 174 -24.99 7.95 42.04
N GLU A 175 -26.08 8.22 41.30
CA GLU A 175 -27.26 7.42 40.88
C GLU A 175 -27.91 8.06 39.63
N PRO A 176 -28.71 7.32 38.83
CA PRO A 176 -29.37 7.85 37.64
C PRO A 176 -30.69 8.56 37.99
N VAL A 177 -30.89 9.76 37.44
CA VAL A 177 -32.17 10.49 37.55
C VAL A 177 -33.14 9.98 36.48
N PRO A 178 -34.39 9.62 36.82
CA PRO A 178 -35.36 9.03 35.90
C PRO A 178 -35.95 10.05 34.92
N ALA A 179 -36.21 9.59 33.70
CA ALA A 179 -36.96 10.27 32.67
C ALA A 179 -38.39 10.57 33.13
N THR A 180 -38.80 11.83 33.05
CA THR A 180 -40.21 12.24 33.13
C THR A 180 -40.46 13.17 31.95
N GLY A 181 -41.36 12.79 31.05
CA GLY A 181 -41.78 13.60 29.92
C GLY A 181 -42.78 14.67 30.33
N ASP A 182 -42.97 15.68 29.49
CA ASP A 182 -44.31 16.09 29.07
C ASP A 182 -44.33 17.01 27.84
N GLU A 183 -45.40 16.85 27.06
CA GLU A 183 -46.15 17.84 26.28
C GLU A 183 -45.52 18.70 25.16
N GLY A 184 -46.01 18.44 23.93
CA GLY A 184 -46.81 19.46 23.24
C GLY A 184 -46.15 20.28 22.13
N ALA A 185 -46.15 19.76 20.90
CA ALA A 185 -46.22 20.61 19.71
C ALA A 185 -46.95 19.89 18.57
N SER A 186 -48.23 20.24 18.45
CA SER A 186 -49.11 19.95 17.33
C SER A 186 -48.53 20.46 16.00
N PHE A 187 -48.51 19.61 14.97
CA PHE A 187 -48.52 20.08 13.58
C PHE A 187 -49.48 19.21 12.76
N THR A 188 -50.62 19.81 12.42
CA THR A 188 -51.66 19.29 11.54
C THR A 188 -51.40 19.70 10.09
N GLY A 189 -51.53 18.76 9.16
CA GLY A 189 -51.60 18.99 7.71
C GLY A 189 -51.40 17.66 6.98
N ALA A 190 -52.44 16.88 6.69
CA ALA A 190 -53.47 17.03 5.65
C ALA A 190 -52.95 16.75 4.22
N GLY A 191 -53.44 15.65 3.63
CA GLY A 191 -53.40 15.29 2.20
C GLY A 191 -52.02 14.81 1.70
N ASP A 192 -51.87 13.73 0.93
CA ASP A 192 -52.76 13.24 -0.11
C ASP A 192 -52.57 11.73 -0.31
N GLU A 193 -53.67 11.08 -0.66
CA GLU A 193 -53.74 9.72 -1.18
C GLU A 193 -52.89 9.57 -2.44
N ILE A 194 -52.13 8.47 -2.55
CA ILE A 194 -52.02 7.80 -3.84
C ILE A 194 -52.00 6.29 -3.64
N ASP A 195 -52.99 5.72 -4.29
CA ASP A 195 -53.47 4.35 -4.31
C ASP A 195 -52.49 3.39 -4.98
N ALA A 196 -52.61 2.13 -4.60
CA ALA A 196 -51.91 1.01 -5.16
C ALA A 196 -52.61 0.52 -6.44
N THR A 197 -51.85 0.37 -7.53
CA THR A 197 -52.15 -0.58 -8.61
C THR A 197 -50.80 -1.09 -9.12
N GLU A 198 -50.39 -2.33 -8.85
CA GLU A 198 -50.75 -3.52 -9.64
C GLU A 198 -50.50 -3.32 -11.14
N THR A 199 -49.48 -3.98 -11.70
CA THR A 199 -49.56 -4.72 -12.98
C THR A 199 -48.27 -5.52 -13.19
N GLN A 200 -48.44 -6.82 -13.35
CA GLN A 200 -47.47 -7.80 -13.86
C GLN A 200 -47.23 -7.62 -15.37
N ALA A 201 -45.98 -7.78 -15.82
CA ALA A 201 -45.55 -8.60 -16.97
C ALA A 201 -44.06 -8.35 -17.27
#